data_AF-A0A379LPY6-F1
#
_entry.id   AF-A0A379LPY6-F1
#
_cell.length_a   1.000
_cell.length_b   1.000
_cell.length_c   1.000
_cell.angle_alpha   90.00
_cell.angle_beta   90.00
_cell.angle_gamma   90.00
#
_symmetry.space_group_name_H-M   'P 1'
#
loop_
_entity.id
_entity.type
_entity.pdbx_description
1 polymer ?
#
loop_
_entity_poly.entity_id
_entity_poly.type
_entity_poly.pdbx_seq_one_letter_code
_entity_poly.pdbx_strand_id
1 'polypeptide(L)'
;MGIPNVGKSTLINTLAGRSIAKTGDEPAVTKSQQLIKIDNDIMLYDTPGMLWPKIENPHSGYRLAATGGIKDTAFDFDDVASYTAEYLIKAYPELLKERYKLDDLPETDWESLKQRVAVVAF
;
A
#
# COMPACT_ATOMS: atom_id res chain seq x y z
N MET A 1 -10.69 13.43 -5.73
CA MET A 1 -10.90 11.97 -5.90
C MET A 1 -9.54 11.31 -5.96
N GLY A 2 -9.29 10.25 -5.19
CA GLY A 2 -7.99 9.56 -5.19
C GLY A 2 -8.15 8.09 -4.78
N ILE A 3 -7.11 7.28 -5.05
CA ILE A 3 -7.11 5.85 -4.75
C ILE A 3 -7.25 5.58 -3.23
N PRO A 4 -7.70 4.39 -2.82
CA PRO A 4 -7.70 3.98 -1.41
C PRO A 4 -6.32 4.13 -0.75
N ASN A 5 -6.30 4.26 0.57
CA ASN A 5 -5.10 4.21 1.42
C ASN A 5 -3.97 5.24 1.18
N VAL A 6 -4.16 6.25 0.32
CA VAL A 6 -3.22 7.39 0.17
C VAL A 6 -3.27 8.43 1.30
N GLY A 7 -3.89 8.11 2.44
CA GLY A 7 -3.91 9.01 3.60
C GLY A 7 -4.91 10.18 3.53
N LYS A 8 -5.93 10.14 2.67
CA LYS A 8 -6.98 11.18 2.58
C LYS A 8 -7.61 11.49 3.94
N SER A 9 -8.07 10.47 4.64
CA SER A 9 -8.71 10.60 5.96
C SER A 9 -7.72 11.12 7.02
N THR A 10 -6.46 10.70 6.94
CA THR A 10 -5.39 11.21 7.81
C THR A 10 -5.18 12.70 7.60
N LEU A 11 -5.08 13.15 6.34
CA LEU A 11 -4.95 14.56 6.02
C LEU A 11 -6.14 15.38 6.55
N ILE A 12 -7.37 14.87 6.37
CA ILE A 12 -8.57 15.54 6.87
C ILE A 12 -8.54 15.65 8.40
N ASN A 13 -8.21 14.57 9.11
CA ASN A 13 -8.13 14.58 10.58
C ASN A 13 -7.05 15.55 11.08
N THR A 14 -5.90 15.61 10.40
CA THR A 14 -4.83 16.56 10.71
C THR A 14 -5.29 18.00 10.51
N LEU A 15 -5.95 18.31 9.38
CA LEU A 15 -6.48 19.64 9.11
C LEU A 15 -7.61 20.05 10.06
N ALA A 16 -8.39 19.08 10.54
CA ALA A 16 -9.47 19.33 11.49
C ALA A 16 -9.01 19.34 12.96
N GLY A 17 -7.75 19.01 13.25
CA GLY A 17 -7.19 18.92 14.60
C GLY A 17 -7.83 17.85 15.50
N ARG A 18 -8.66 16.97 14.95
CA ARG A 18 -9.39 15.92 15.69
C ARG A 18 -9.71 14.75 14.77
N SER A 19 -9.93 13.57 15.36
CA SER A 19 -10.30 12.37 14.60
C SER A 19 -11.78 12.40 14.21
N ILE A 20 -12.08 12.73 12.95
CA ILE A 20 -13.45 12.83 12.39
C ILE A 20 -13.66 11.76 11.32
N ALA A 21 -12.77 11.70 10.33
CA ALA A 21 -12.80 10.71 9.28
C ALA A 21 -12.24 9.38 9.79
N LYS A 22 -12.90 8.26 9.47
CA LYS A 22 -12.40 6.93 9.82
C LYS A 22 -11.09 6.68 9.06
N THR A 23 -10.03 6.35 9.81
CA THR A 23 -8.74 5.90 9.29
C THR A 23 -8.58 4.41 9.56
N GLY A 24 -8.01 3.69 8.61
CA GLY A 24 -7.69 2.27 8.73
C GLY A 24 -6.81 1.86 7.56
N ASP A 25 -6.06 0.77 7.73
CA ASP A 25 -5.15 0.24 6.70
C ASP A 25 -5.89 -0.58 5.64
N GLU A 26 -7.16 -0.91 5.88
CA GLU A 26 -7.98 -1.60 4.89
C GLU A 26 -8.48 -0.65 3.79
N PRO A 27 -8.38 -1.02 2.51
CA PRO A 27 -8.96 -0.25 1.43
C PRO A 27 -10.48 -0.10 1.56
N ALA A 28 -10.97 1.10 1.23
CA ALA A 28 -12.39 1.48 1.28
C ALA A 28 -12.99 1.59 2.71
N VAL A 29 -12.18 1.98 3.71
CA VAL A 29 -12.66 2.33 5.06
C VAL A 29 -13.68 3.46 5.06
N THR A 30 -13.48 4.50 4.24
CA THR A 30 -14.50 5.56 4.03
C THR A 30 -15.62 5.00 3.15
N LYS A 31 -16.79 4.75 3.73
CA LYS A 31 -17.94 4.11 3.05
C LYS A 31 -18.97 5.09 2.49
N SER A 32 -19.00 6.32 2.96
CA SER A 32 -19.94 7.36 2.53
C SER A 32 -19.22 8.70 2.39
N GLN A 33 -19.72 9.57 1.50
CA GLN A 33 -19.25 10.95 1.44
C GLN A 33 -19.70 11.71 2.69
N GLN A 34 -18.85 12.58 3.20
CA GLN A 34 -19.11 13.36 4.42
C GLN A 34 -18.63 14.79 4.21
N LEU A 35 -19.39 15.76 4.73
CA LEU A 35 -18.96 17.15 4.76
C LEU A 35 -18.39 17.45 6.14
N ILE A 36 -17.12 17.84 6.19
CA ILE A 36 -16.38 18.11 7.41
C ILE A 36 -16.05 19.59 7.44
N LYS A 37 -16.63 20.31 8.40
CA LYS A 37 -16.28 21.70 8.67
C LYS A 37 -14.99 21.75 9.49
N ILE A 38 -14.00 22.45 8.97
CA ILE A 38 -12.76 22.80 9.68
C ILE A 38 -12.78 24.31 10.00
N ASP A 39 -11.75 24.81 10.69
CA ASP A 39 -11.67 26.22 11.07
C ASP A 39 -11.66 27.16 9.86
N ASN A 40 -11.93 28.45 10.11
CA ASN A 40 -12.02 29.52 9.09
C ASN A 40 -13.11 29.29 8.03
N ASP A 41 -14.23 28.65 8.41
CA ASP A 41 -15.37 28.37 7.53
C ASP A 41 -15.02 27.52 6.29
N ILE A 42 -13.89 26.81 6.32
CA ILE A 42 -13.52 25.87 5.26
C ILE A 42 -14.32 24.57 5.46
N MET A 43 -14.88 24.06 4.37
CA MET A 43 -15.58 22.78 4.34
C MET A 43 -14.84 21.80 3.44
N LEU A 44 -14.54 20.62 3.98
CA LEU A 44 -13.89 19.52 3.27
C LEU A 44 -14.91 18.43 2.96
N TYR A 45 -14.94 17.98 1.71
CA TYR A 45 -15.70 16.81 1.31
C TYR A 45 -14.79 15.57 1.43
N ASP A 46 -15.05 14.72 2.42
CA ASP A 46 -14.47 13.38 2.46
C ASP A 46 -15.22 12.50 1.46
N THR A 47 -14.46 11.80 0.61
CA THR A 47 -15.01 10.92 -0.42
C THR A 47 -14.33 9.57 -0.33
N PRO A 48 -15.07 8.45 -0.44
CA PRO A 48 -14.48 7.12 -0.57
C PRO A 48 -13.33 7.08 -1.58
N GLY A 49 -12.25 6.38 -1.23
CA GLY A 49 -11.19 6.10 -2.20
C GLY A 49 -11.74 5.27 -3.34
N MET A 50 -11.50 5.69 -4.58
CA MET A 50 -12.00 4.99 -5.77
C MET A 50 -10.82 4.47 -6.58
N LEU A 51 -10.86 3.18 -6.92
CA LEU A 51 -9.96 2.60 -7.91
C LEU A 51 -10.59 2.74 -9.29
N TRP A 52 -9.76 2.98 -10.31
CA TRP A 52 -10.23 2.98 -11.68
C TRP A 52 -10.64 1.55 -12.09
N PRO A 53 -11.78 1.37 -12.79
CA PRO A 53 -12.31 0.05 -13.13
C PRO A 53 -11.43 -0.75 -14.10
N LYS A 54 -10.48 -0.10 -14.78
CA LYS A 54 -9.50 -0.74 -15.65
C LYS A 54 -8.11 -0.23 -15.32
N ILE A 55 -7.30 -1.09 -14.72
CA ILE A 55 -5.86 -0.87 -14.61
C ILE A 55 -5.26 -1.41 -15.91
N GLU A 56 -4.95 -0.53 -16.86
CA GLU A 56 -4.47 -0.94 -18.19
C GLU A 56 -3.06 -1.54 -18.15
N ASN A 57 -2.25 -1.11 -17.18
CA ASN A 57 -0.88 -1.59 -16.99
C ASN A 57 -0.84 -2.67 -15.88
N PRO A 58 -0.52 -3.93 -16.21
CA PRO A 58 -0.45 -5.01 -15.21
C PRO A 58 0.49 -4.71 -14.03
N HIS A 59 1.61 -4.00 -14.27
CA HIS A 59 2.54 -3.60 -13.20
C HIS A 59 1.92 -2.60 -12.22
N SER A 60 1.00 -1.75 -12.67
CA SER A 60 0.31 -0.82 -11.79
C SER A 60 -0.57 -1.56 -10.77
N GLY A 61 -1.16 -2.70 -11.17
CA GLY A 61 -1.93 -3.55 -10.27
C GLY A 61 -1.06 -4.12 -9.14
N TYR A 62 0.05 -4.76 -9.50
CA TYR A 62 1.00 -5.30 -8.52
C TYR A 62 1.60 -4.23 -7.60
N ARG A 63 1.93 -3.05 -8.13
CA ARG A 63 2.43 -1.94 -7.30
C ARG A 63 1.38 -1.45 -6.32
N LEU A 64 0.13 -1.30 -6.75
CA LEU A 64 -0.96 -0.93 -5.84
C LEU A 64 -1.20 -2.01 -4.79
N ALA A 65 -1.11 -3.29 -5.15
CA ALA A 65 -1.22 -4.40 -4.18
C ALA A 65 -0.09 -4.36 -3.15
N ALA A 66 1.16 -4.24 -3.61
CA ALA A 66 2.35 -4.19 -2.76
C ALA A 66 2.33 -3.03 -1.76
N THR A 67 1.66 -1.92 -2.10
CA THR A 67 1.52 -0.76 -1.21
C THR A 67 0.18 -0.69 -0.47
N GLY A 68 -0.64 -1.75 -0.50
CA GLY A 68 -1.94 -1.78 0.18
C GLY A 68 -3.01 -0.85 -0.42
N GLY A 69 -2.85 -0.42 -1.67
CA GLY A 69 -3.81 0.44 -2.37
C GLY A 69 -5.06 -0.28 -2.89
N ILE A 70 -5.02 -1.62 -2.97
CA ILE A 70 -6.14 -2.48 -3.36
C ILE A 70 -6.37 -3.58 -2.33
N LYS A 71 -7.59 -4.14 -2.28
CA LYS A 71 -7.97 -5.16 -1.28
C LYS A 71 -7.27 -6.49 -1.54
N ASP A 72 -6.88 -7.15 -0.47
CA ASP A 72 -6.25 -8.48 -0.41
C ASP A 72 -6.98 -9.57 -1.20
N THR A 73 -8.30 -9.45 -1.35
CA THR A 73 -9.12 -10.40 -2.12
C THR A 73 -9.02 -10.24 -3.63
N ALA A 74 -8.29 -9.24 -4.13
CA ALA A 74 -8.25 -8.87 -5.55
C ALA A 74 -7.02 -9.43 -6.30
N PHE A 75 -6.10 -10.10 -5.62
CA PHE A 75 -4.83 -10.58 -6.16
C PHE A 75 -4.36 -11.84 -5.44
N ASP A 76 -3.42 -12.56 -6.05
CA ASP A 76 -2.70 -13.65 -5.40
C ASP A 76 -1.49 -13.09 -4.62
N PHE A 77 -1.34 -13.52 -3.36
CA PHE A 77 -0.26 -13.03 -2.50
C PHE A 77 1.12 -13.48 -2.97
N ASP A 78 1.24 -14.71 -3.49
CA ASP A 78 2.53 -15.21 -3.98
C ASP A 78 2.95 -14.45 -5.25
N ASP A 79 2.01 -14.10 -6.14
CA ASP A 79 2.31 -13.29 -7.33
C ASP A 79 2.76 -11.87 -6.96
N VAL A 80 2.06 -11.20 -6.02
CA VAL A 80 2.43 -9.87 -5.55
C VAL A 80 3.77 -9.90 -4.82
N ALA A 81 4.01 -10.92 -4.00
CA ALA A 81 5.27 -11.09 -3.28
C ALA A 81 6.43 -11.32 -4.25
N SER A 82 6.26 -12.19 -5.25
CA SER A 82 7.25 -12.45 -6.29
C SER A 82 7.59 -11.18 -7.08
N TYR A 83 6.57 -10.48 -7.59
CA TYR A 83 6.75 -9.21 -8.29
C TYR A 83 7.51 -8.17 -7.45
N THR A 84 7.14 -8.05 -6.17
CA THR A 84 7.73 -7.08 -5.25
C THR A 84 9.18 -7.45 -4.94
N ALA A 85 9.45 -8.73 -4.68
CA ALA A 85 10.79 -9.25 -4.42
C ALA A 85 11.73 -9.02 -5.60
N GLU A 86 11.31 -9.38 -6.81
CA GLU A 86 12.10 -9.14 -8.02
C GLU A 86 12.45 -7.66 -8.21
N TYR A 87 11.50 -6.76 -7.92
CA TYR A 87 11.75 -5.32 -7.96
C TYR A 87 12.75 -4.88 -6.89
N LEU A 88 12.58 -5.33 -5.64
CA LEU A 88 13.45 -4.94 -4.52
C LEU A 88 14.88 -5.47 -4.68
N ILE A 89 15.06 -6.70 -5.17
CA ILE A 89 16.39 -7.26 -5.47
C ILE A 89 17.14 -6.35 -6.46
N LYS A 90 16.45 -5.87 -7.50
CA LYS A 90 17.08 -5.03 -8.55
C LYS A 90 17.29 -3.60 -8.09
N ALA A 91 16.31 -3.01 -7.42
CA ALA A 91 16.30 -1.58 -7.12
C ALA A 91 16.94 -1.23 -5.76
N TYR A 92 16.86 -2.12 -4.78
CA TYR A 92 17.29 -1.88 -3.39
C TYR A 92 18.00 -3.11 -2.77
N PRO A 93 18.99 -3.72 -3.44
CA PRO A 93 19.61 -4.96 -2.97
C PRO A 93 20.23 -4.83 -1.57
N GLU A 94 20.96 -3.75 -1.31
CA GLU A 94 21.68 -3.58 -0.04
C GLU A 94 20.72 -3.37 1.14
N LEU A 95 19.64 -2.61 0.94
CA LEU A 95 18.60 -2.43 1.96
C LEU A 95 17.87 -3.74 2.24
N LEU A 96 17.64 -4.56 1.21
CA LEU A 96 17.00 -5.86 1.37
C LEU A 96 17.89 -6.83 2.15
N LYS A 97 19.19 -6.87 1.83
CA LYS A 97 20.19 -7.63 2.58
C LYS A 97 20.27 -7.20 4.03
N GLU A 98 20.36 -5.90 4.29
CA GLU A 98 20.43 -5.36 5.65
C GLU A 98 19.16 -5.72 6.45
N ARG A 99 17.99 -5.49 5.86
CA ARG A 99 16.70 -5.70 6.52
C ARG A 99 16.46 -7.15 6.94
N TYR A 100 16.92 -8.10 6.13
CA TYR A 100 16.76 -9.54 6.35
C TYR A 100 18.06 -10.25 6.74
N LYS A 101 19.13 -9.50 7.03
CA LYS A 101 20.47 -9.99 7.40
C LYS A 101 20.97 -11.10 6.46
N LEU A 102 20.90 -10.85 5.16
CA LEU A 102 21.33 -11.78 4.11
C LEU A 102 22.74 -11.41 3.62
N ASP A 103 23.59 -12.42 3.44
CA ASP A 103 24.95 -12.22 2.91
C ASP A 103 24.94 -11.96 1.40
N ASP A 104 24.08 -12.67 0.67
CA ASP A 104 23.86 -12.54 -0.77
C ASP A 104 22.37 -12.60 -1.13
N LEU A 105 22.05 -12.09 -2.32
CA LEU A 105 20.71 -12.15 -2.90
C LEU A 105 20.72 -12.99 -4.18
N PRO A 106 19.67 -13.79 -4.45
CA PRO A 106 19.46 -14.37 -5.76
C PRO A 106 19.19 -13.27 -6.79
N GLU A 107 19.48 -13.50 -8.07
CA GLU A 107 19.31 -12.47 -9.11
C GLU A 107 17.85 -12.05 -9.32
N THR A 108 16.91 -13.01 -9.35
CA THR A 108 15.46 -12.75 -9.49
C THR A 108 14.55 -13.85 -8.92
N ASP A 109 15.08 -14.85 -8.22
CA ASP A 109 14.27 -16.01 -7.81
C ASP A 109 13.57 -15.76 -6.47
N TRP A 110 12.25 -15.50 -6.53
CA TRP A 110 11.41 -15.33 -5.35
C TRP A 110 11.42 -16.55 -4.43
N GLU A 111 11.40 -17.78 -4.95
CA GLU A 111 11.36 -18.97 -4.11
C GLU A 111 12.67 -19.15 -3.33
N SER A 112 13.82 -18.87 -3.98
CA SER A 112 15.10 -18.83 -3.29
C SER A 112 15.16 -17.74 -2.23
N LEU A 113 14.66 -16.53 -2.52
CA LEU A 113 14.59 -15.45 -1.54
C LEU A 113 13.68 -15.81 -0.36
N LYS A 114 12.49 -16.38 -0.63
CA LYS A 114 11.50 -16.80 0.36
C LYS A 114 12.09 -17.80 1.33
N GLN A 115 12.85 -18.80 0.84
CA GLN A 115 13.55 -19.76 1.69
C GLN A 115 14.61 -19.08 2.58
N ARG A 116 15.43 -18.18 2.03
CA ARG A 116 16.48 -17.47 2.78
C ARG A 116 15.89 -16.56 3.87
N VAL A 117 14.85 -15.81 3.54
CA VAL A 117 14.15 -14.93 4.48
C VAL A 117 13.45 -15.74 5.58
N ALA A 118 12.84 -16.88 5.25
CA ALA A 118 12.17 -17.74 6.23
C ALA A 118 13.12 -18.29 7.30
N VAL A 119 14.41 -18.49 6.98
CA VAL A 119 15.42 -18.97 7.93
C VAL A 119 15.85 -17.87 8.92
N VAL A 120 15.73 -16.59 8.55
CA VAL A 120 16.17 -15.45 9.39
C VAL A 120 15.02 -14.82 10.18
N ALA A 121 13.77 -15.11 9.81
CA ALA A 121 12.58 -14.51 10.43
C ALA A 121 12.17 -15.15 11.78
N PHE A 122 12.96 -16.09 12.32
CA PHE A 122 12.79 -16.75 13.62
C PHE A 122 14.08 -16.69 14.44
#